data_AF-A0A4S4KBR7-F1
#
_entry.id   AF-A0A4S4KBR7-F1
#
_cell.length_a   1.000
_cell.length_b   1.000
_cell.length_c   1.000
_cell.angle_alpha   90.00
_cell.angle_beta   90.00
_cell.angle_gamma   90.00
#
_symmetry.space_group_name_H-M   'P 1'
#
loop_
_entity.id
_entity.type
_entity.pdbx_description
1 polymer ?
#
loop_
_entity_poly.entity_id
_entity_poly.type
_entity_poly.pdbx_seq_one_letter_code
_entity_poly.pdbx_strand_id
1 'polypeptide(L)'
;MGNTKAYDVDSIVLESAATQKNQLVEGYDKLVQEFSRESAGGASAERKKLKPLVWEEEPVPVRNPELVDVLLKVQQAEEKLKEMHSDKSVATGEDDKRKGKVGKGTKSKRGVAAYDAILLALSDAEGVARKLVEAQQLSGSTTVTPTGTRDVQFVHAYIVYQLLARRIQRDLLLTSTILHQSQHTSHRNTSKAGPSKPSGNKEHVDARLFPAVVKLLDTIIQSLTQMRTLTVVDDSPDLATVIDARISFTKARRCRYLGRCYVSVKKYSEALTLMQHASLHLRETNSSLSLLPSSADAISASEPAFYVLDPESLAALEEELATESLQCKKDWFNYNGGDVTGTVDRKTHKKPLFFDIALNYVELDMERLQERAGKKAIPAQKLVAPQPQRGPSSTVPRQVEQEKTKNPTSRAKVEEIIRPMTPEPSAAAKGLGGLLGGWWGRK
;
A
#
# COMPACT_ATOMS: atom_id res chain seq x y z
N MET A 1 62.98 25.09 -17.72
CA MET A 1 61.77 25.91 -18.01
C MET A 1 60.56 25.15 -17.51
N GLY A 2 60.27 25.22 -16.21
CA GLY A 2 59.11 24.58 -15.60
C GLY A 2 58.09 25.66 -15.27
N ASN A 3 56.85 25.49 -15.74
CA ASN A 3 55.77 26.42 -15.41
C ASN A 3 55.55 26.38 -13.89
N THR A 4 55.46 27.53 -13.23
CA THR A 4 55.36 27.62 -11.75
C THR A 4 54.11 26.95 -11.19
N LYS A 5 53.12 26.67 -12.05
CA LYS A 5 51.87 25.96 -11.76
C LYS A 5 51.82 24.52 -12.31
N ALA A 6 52.96 23.85 -12.52
CA ALA A 6 53.01 22.53 -13.17
C ALA A 6 52.09 21.44 -12.56
N TYR A 7 51.66 21.59 -11.30
CA TYR A 7 50.75 20.68 -10.61
C TYR A 7 49.26 21.06 -10.73
N ASP A 8 48.94 22.26 -11.20
CA ASP A 8 47.57 22.75 -11.39
C ASP A 8 47.17 22.62 -12.86
N VAL A 9 46.79 21.38 -13.22
CA VAL A 9 46.39 21.02 -14.58
C VAL A 9 45.20 21.85 -15.05
N ASP A 10 44.25 22.14 -14.16
CA ASP A 10 43.05 22.91 -14.50
C ASP A 10 43.37 24.37 -14.86
N SER A 11 44.25 25.03 -14.10
CA SER A 11 44.69 26.39 -14.45
C SER A 11 45.48 26.44 -15.75
N ILE A 12 46.31 25.42 -16.04
CA ILE A 12 47.07 25.33 -17.29
C ILE A 12 46.13 25.08 -18.47
N VAL A 13 45.14 24.20 -18.31
CA VAL A 13 44.12 23.92 -19.32
C VAL A 13 43.28 25.17 -19.59
N LEU A 14 42.90 25.94 -18.57
CA LEU A 14 42.15 27.19 -18.76
C LEU A 14 42.93 28.25 -19.57
N GLU A 15 44.20 28.48 -19.23
CA GLU A 15 45.06 29.45 -19.92
C GLU A 15 45.38 29.01 -21.37
N SER A 16 45.70 27.73 -21.57
CA SER A 16 46.01 27.19 -22.91
C SER A 16 44.77 27.09 -23.79
N ALA A 17 43.63 26.66 -23.25
CA ALA A 17 42.39 26.53 -24.00
C ALA A 17 41.91 27.91 -24.49
N ALA A 18 42.02 28.97 -23.69
CA ALA A 18 41.67 30.33 -24.15
C ALA A 18 42.42 30.74 -25.43
N THR A 19 43.66 30.29 -25.59
CA THR A 19 44.52 30.63 -26.73
C THR A 19 44.33 29.68 -27.92
N GLN A 20 44.06 28.40 -27.64
CA GLN A 20 44.03 27.34 -28.66
C GLN A 20 42.64 27.00 -29.19
N LYS A 21 41.56 27.42 -28.52
CA LYS A 21 40.16 27.12 -28.92
C LYS A 21 39.85 27.44 -30.39
N ASN A 22 40.19 28.65 -30.84
CA ASN A 22 39.96 29.08 -32.22
C ASN A 22 40.96 28.53 -33.23
N GLN A 23 42.09 27.96 -32.78
CA GLN A 23 43.07 27.30 -33.66
C GLN A 23 42.70 25.83 -33.91
N LEU A 24 42.08 25.19 -32.92
CA LEU A 24 41.63 23.78 -33.00
C LEU A 24 40.28 23.65 -33.70
N VAL A 25 39.37 24.61 -33.51
CA VAL A 25 38.06 24.65 -34.14
C VAL A 25 37.86 26.02 -34.77
N GLU A 26 37.81 26.05 -36.10
CA GLU A 26 37.57 27.28 -36.85
C GLU A 26 36.20 27.87 -36.47
N GLY A 27 36.18 29.13 -36.04
CA GLY A 27 34.95 29.81 -35.64
C GLY A 27 34.36 29.33 -34.32
N TYR A 28 35.15 28.71 -33.43
CA TYR A 28 34.70 28.25 -32.10
C TYR A 28 33.89 29.32 -31.34
N ASP A 29 34.38 30.55 -31.25
CA ASP A 29 33.66 31.61 -30.54
C ASP A 29 32.31 31.98 -31.18
N LYS A 30 32.21 31.90 -32.51
CA LYS A 30 30.94 32.12 -33.23
C LYS A 30 29.98 30.98 -32.96
N LEU A 31 30.47 29.74 -33.00
CA LEU A 31 29.66 28.55 -32.71
C LEU A 31 29.13 28.57 -31.27
N VAL A 32 29.98 28.94 -30.29
CA VAL A 32 29.57 29.09 -28.89
C VAL A 32 28.55 30.22 -28.73
N GLN A 33 28.71 31.35 -29.43
CA GLN A 33 27.71 32.42 -29.42
C GLN A 33 26.40 32.01 -30.08
N GLU A 34 26.43 31.25 -31.18
CA GLU A 34 25.23 30.71 -31.84
C GLU A 34 24.50 29.72 -30.93
N PHE A 35 25.21 28.76 -30.33
CA PHE A 35 24.63 27.85 -29.33
C PHE A 35 24.10 28.59 -28.10
N SER A 36 24.79 29.64 -27.64
CA SER A 36 24.32 30.46 -26.51
C SER A 36 23.06 31.24 -26.88
N ARG A 37 22.97 31.77 -28.11
CA ARG A 37 21.79 32.47 -28.63
C ARG A 37 20.61 31.53 -28.87
N GLU A 38 20.87 30.33 -29.38
CA GLU A 38 19.85 29.30 -29.59
C GLU A 38 19.35 28.74 -28.25
N SER A 39 20.24 28.59 -27.28
CA SER A 39 19.89 28.20 -25.90
C SER A 39 19.16 29.31 -25.13
N ALA A 40 19.35 30.59 -25.51
CA ALA A 40 18.66 31.75 -24.90
C ALA A 40 17.24 32.00 -25.46
N GLY A 41 16.71 31.11 -26.31
CA GLY A 41 15.34 31.23 -26.84
C GLY A 41 14.27 31.35 -25.75
N GLY A 42 13.19 32.10 -26.03
CA GLY A 42 12.11 32.38 -25.09
C GLY A 42 11.29 31.15 -24.63
N ALA A 43 10.10 31.36 -24.06
CA ALA A 43 9.29 30.32 -23.39
C ALA A 43 9.05 29.00 -24.16
N SER A 44 9.17 29.00 -25.49
CA SER A 44 9.08 27.79 -26.34
C SER A 44 10.36 26.94 -26.32
N ALA A 45 11.53 27.54 -26.13
CA ALA A 45 12.82 26.84 -26.01
C ALA A 45 13.02 26.27 -24.60
N GLU A 46 12.52 26.94 -23.55
CA GLU A 46 12.50 26.37 -22.19
C GLU A 46 11.62 25.11 -22.10
N ARG A 47 10.51 25.05 -22.83
CA ARG A 47 9.67 23.84 -22.95
C ARG A 47 10.37 22.65 -23.63
N LYS A 48 11.51 22.89 -24.29
CA LYS A 48 12.35 21.86 -24.91
C LYS A 48 13.54 21.47 -24.04
N LYS A 49 13.74 22.12 -22.89
CA LYS A 49 14.82 21.78 -21.95
C LYS A 49 14.30 20.85 -20.87
N LEU A 50 15.01 19.75 -20.65
CA LEU A 50 14.67 18.80 -19.61
C LEU A 50 14.88 19.47 -18.26
N LYS A 51 13.81 19.56 -17.47
CA LYS A 51 13.92 20.04 -16.09
C LYS A 51 14.80 19.08 -15.29
N PRO A 52 15.62 19.58 -14.34
CA PRO A 52 16.43 18.73 -13.47
C PRO A 52 15.56 17.66 -12.81
N LEU A 53 15.96 16.40 -12.99
CA LEU A 53 15.35 15.26 -12.31
C LEU A 53 16.14 15.03 -11.03
N VAL A 54 15.45 14.81 -9.91
CA VAL A 54 16.05 14.64 -8.59
C VAL A 54 15.65 13.28 -8.00
N TRP A 55 16.60 12.62 -7.34
CA TRP A 55 16.44 11.39 -6.58
C TRP A 55 17.18 11.55 -5.25
N GLU A 56 16.46 11.48 -4.11
CA GLU A 56 17.04 11.66 -2.77
C GLU A 56 17.94 12.93 -2.67
N GLU A 57 17.45 14.05 -3.19
CA GLU A 57 18.16 15.34 -3.28
C GLU A 57 19.35 15.41 -4.26
N GLU A 58 19.68 14.31 -4.94
CA GLU A 58 20.73 14.27 -5.96
C GLU A 58 20.18 14.36 -7.40
N PRO A 59 20.86 15.07 -8.32
CA PRO A 59 20.43 15.15 -9.70
C PRO A 59 20.65 13.82 -10.43
N VAL A 60 19.63 13.35 -11.14
CA VAL A 60 19.71 12.14 -11.96
C VAL A 60 20.65 12.40 -13.16
N PRO A 61 21.70 11.60 -13.36
CA PRO A 61 22.73 11.85 -14.38
C PRO A 61 22.26 11.47 -15.79
N VAL A 62 21.48 12.35 -16.44
CA VAL A 62 21.04 12.16 -17.83
C VAL A 62 22.07 12.72 -18.80
N ARG A 63 22.94 11.86 -19.34
CA ARG A 63 24.00 12.26 -20.30
C ARG A 63 23.66 11.96 -21.76
N ASN A 64 22.79 10.99 -22.01
CA ASN A 64 22.48 10.53 -23.36
C ASN A 64 21.33 11.37 -23.97
N PRO A 65 21.51 11.97 -25.17
CA PRO A 65 20.46 12.77 -25.81
C PRO A 65 19.17 12.00 -26.09
N GLU A 66 19.24 10.70 -26.41
CA GLU A 66 18.06 9.86 -26.64
C GLU A 66 17.18 9.75 -25.37
N LEU A 67 17.82 9.75 -24.19
CA LEU A 67 17.12 9.75 -22.90
C LEU A 67 16.49 11.11 -22.60
N VAL A 68 17.14 12.20 -23.01
CA VAL A 68 16.60 13.56 -22.86
C VAL A 68 15.28 13.70 -23.61
N ASP A 69 15.20 13.25 -24.87
CA ASP A 69 14.01 13.37 -25.70
C ASP A 69 12.81 12.59 -25.16
N VAL A 70 13.03 11.37 -24.66
CA VAL A 70 11.94 10.56 -24.07
C VAL A 70 11.52 11.10 -22.70
N LEU A 71 12.46 11.56 -21.87
CA LEU A 71 12.15 12.15 -20.57
C LEU A 71 11.44 13.50 -20.70
N LEU A 72 11.71 14.27 -21.76
CA LEU A 72 10.94 15.46 -22.10
C LEU A 72 9.46 15.14 -22.38
N LYS A 73 9.17 14.04 -23.09
CA LYS A 73 7.78 13.58 -23.30
C LYS A 73 7.11 13.20 -21.98
N VAL A 74 7.85 12.58 -21.07
CA VAL A 74 7.35 12.26 -19.71
C VAL A 74 7.01 13.55 -18.97
N GLN A 75 7.91 14.54 -18.94
CA GLN A 75 7.67 15.83 -18.28
C GLN A 75 6.45 16.56 -18.87
N GLN A 76 6.29 16.57 -20.19
CA GLN A 76 5.10 17.15 -20.85
C GLN A 76 3.80 16.42 -20.47
N ALA A 77 3.83 15.10 -20.31
CA ALA A 77 2.67 14.33 -19.86
C ALA A 77 2.34 14.62 -18.39
N GLU A 78 3.35 14.77 -17.53
CA GLU A 78 3.19 15.14 -16.13
C GLU A 78 2.69 16.57 -15.94
N GLU A 79 3.17 17.51 -16.74
CA GLU A 79 2.68 18.91 -16.74
C GLU A 79 1.20 18.97 -17.11
N LYS A 80 0.77 18.23 -18.14
CA LYS A 80 -0.65 18.13 -18.49
C LYS A 80 -1.50 17.58 -17.33
N LEU A 81 -0.98 16.61 -16.58
CA LEU A 81 -1.66 16.13 -15.38
C LEU A 81 -1.72 17.24 -14.32
N LYS A 82 -0.61 17.94 -14.06
CA LYS A 82 -0.56 19.07 -13.09
C LYS A 82 -1.52 20.20 -13.46
N GLU A 83 -1.56 20.62 -14.72
CA GLU A 83 -2.51 21.63 -15.24
C GLU A 83 -3.97 21.20 -15.00
N MET A 84 -4.27 19.93 -15.23
CA MET A 84 -5.59 19.36 -14.96
C MET A 84 -5.95 19.28 -13.46
N HIS A 85 -4.97 19.40 -12.57
CA HIS A 85 -5.16 19.55 -11.14
C HIS A 85 -5.22 21.02 -10.71
N SER A 86 -4.45 21.93 -11.33
CA SER A 86 -4.43 23.36 -11.00
C SER A 86 -5.65 24.13 -11.51
N ASP A 87 -6.20 23.80 -12.68
CA ASP A 87 -7.46 24.38 -13.19
C ASP A 87 -8.68 24.13 -12.26
N LYS A 88 -8.49 23.35 -11.20
CA LYS A 88 -9.51 23.06 -10.19
C LYS A 88 -9.40 23.94 -8.93
N SER A 89 -8.28 24.59 -8.65
CA SER A 89 -8.14 25.47 -7.45
C SER A 89 -8.65 26.90 -7.69
N VAL A 90 -8.84 27.31 -8.95
CA VAL A 90 -9.32 28.66 -9.31
C VAL A 90 -10.86 28.73 -9.44
N ALA A 91 -11.55 27.60 -9.38
CA ALA A 91 -13.02 27.53 -9.47
C ALA A 91 -13.74 27.49 -8.10
N THR A 92 -13.14 28.08 -7.06
CA THR A 92 -13.78 28.37 -5.76
C THR A 92 -13.93 29.87 -5.56
N GLY A 93 -14.65 30.51 -6.48
CA GLY A 93 -15.14 31.88 -6.36
C GLY A 93 -16.57 31.93 -6.88
N GLU A 94 -17.53 32.05 -5.96
CA GLU A 94 -18.91 32.52 -6.15
C GLU A 94 -19.63 32.17 -7.45
N ASP A 95 -20.19 30.95 -7.56
CA ASP A 95 -21.47 30.75 -8.27
C ASP A 95 -22.11 29.38 -7.97
N ASP A 96 -22.47 29.18 -6.70
CA ASP A 96 -22.87 27.88 -6.13
C ASP A 96 -24.36 27.53 -6.29
N LYS A 97 -25.01 27.88 -7.42
CA LYS A 97 -26.44 27.52 -7.62
C LYS A 97 -26.86 26.93 -8.96
N ARG A 98 -25.96 26.75 -9.95
CA ARG A 98 -26.39 26.23 -11.29
C ARG A 98 -25.47 25.19 -11.96
N LYS A 99 -24.68 24.40 -11.23
CA LYS A 99 -23.92 23.27 -11.81
C LYS A 99 -24.06 21.94 -11.07
N GLY A 100 -25.27 21.60 -10.67
CA GLY A 100 -25.60 20.25 -10.20
C GLY A 100 -25.73 19.23 -11.34
N LYS A 101 -24.69 18.98 -12.17
CA LYS A 101 -24.67 17.79 -13.07
C LYS A 101 -23.38 17.46 -13.86
N VAL A 102 -22.19 17.93 -13.47
CA VAL A 102 -20.96 17.36 -14.07
C VAL A 102 -20.47 16.21 -13.19
N GLY A 103 -20.92 15.00 -13.55
CA GLY A 103 -20.77 13.78 -12.75
C GLY A 103 -19.33 13.49 -12.31
N LYS A 104 -19.17 13.18 -11.02
CA LYS A 104 -17.93 12.71 -10.38
C LYS A 104 -17.26 11.55 -11.16
N GLY A 105 -18.05 10.76 -11.91
CA GLY A 105 -17.58 9.69 -12.80
C GLY A 105 -16.80 10.17 -14.04
N THR A 106 -17.09 11.35 -14.59
CA THR A 106 -16.31 11.91 -15.73
C THR A 106 -14.94 12.40 -15.26
N LYS A 107 -14.86 12.88 -14.02
CA LYS A 107 -13.61 13.36 -13.40
C LYS A 107 -12.61 12.23 -13.17
N SER A 108 -13.09 11.07 -12.73
CA SER A 108 -12.25 9.87 -12.57
C SER A 108 -11.73 9.36 -13.91
N LYS A 109 -12.58 9.22 -14.93
CA LYS A 109 -12.16 8.76 -16.27
C LYS A 109 -11.07 9.65 -16.88
N ARG A 110 -11.20 10.97 -16.71
CA ARG A 110 -10.20 11.94 -17.16
C ARG A 110 -8.89 11.83 -16.38
N GLY A 111 -8.94 11.51 -15.09
CA GLY A 111 -7.75 11.24 -14.27
C GLY A 111 -7.01 9.97 -14.70
N VAL A 112 -7.73 8.86 -14.91
CA VAL A 112 -7.14 7.60 -15.39
C VAL A 112 -6.43 7.79 -16.74
N ALA A 113 -7.09 8.45 -17.70
CA ALA A 113 -6.51 8.70 -19.02
C ALA A 113 -5.22 9.54 -18.98
N ALA A 114 -5.11 10.48 -18.04
CA ALA A 114 -3.90 11.26 -17.85
C ALA A 114 -2.74 10.41 -17.32
N TYR A 115 -3.00 9.50 -16.39
CA TYR A 115 -2.00 8.52 -15.94
C TYR A 115 -1.60 7.55 -17.06
N ASP A 116 -2.55 7.09 -17.89
CA ASP A 116 -2.24 6.21 -19.02
C ASP A 116 -1.31 6.89 -20.04
N ALA A 117 -1.47 8.20 -20.27
CA ALA A 117 -0.57 8.97 -21.12
C ALA A 117 0.86 9.06 -20.54
N ILE A 118 1.00 9.25 -19.22
CA ILE A 118 2.31 9.26 -18.54
C ILE A 118 2.95 7.87 -18.60
N LEU A 119 2.17 6.81 -18.35
CA LEU A 119 2.65 5.43 -18.41
C LEU A 119 3.12 5.03 -19.81
N LEU A 120 2.45 5.53 -20.86
CA LEU A 120 2.89 5.34 -22.24
C LEU A 120 4.26 5.99 -22.46
N ALA A 121 4.42 7.27 -22.07
CA ALA A 121 5.69 7.99 -22.21
C ALA A 121 6.83 7.33 -21.40
N LEU A 122 6.55 6.85 -20.18
CA LEU A 122 7.51 6.13 -19.36
C LEU A 122 7.87 4.75 -19.94
N SER A 123 6.94 4.07 -20.60
CA SER A 123 7.22 2.78 -21.27
C SER A 123 8.13 2.98 -22.48
N ASP A 124 7.92 4.06 -23.26
CA ASP A 124 8.83 4.44 -24.36
C ASP A 124 10.23 4.76 -23.81
N ALA A 125 10.30 5.53 -22.70
CA ALA A 125 11.56 5.87 -22.04
C ALA A 125 12.30 4.63 -21.51
N GLU A 126 11.57 3.70 -20.91
CA GLU A 126 12.10 2.43 -20.43
C GLU A 126 12.66 1.58 -21.58
N GLY A 127 11.95 1.52 -22.71
CA GLY A 127 12.42 0.82 -23.91
C GLY A 127 13.72 1.38 -24.48
N VAL A 128 13.92 2.70 -24.43
CA VAL A 128 15.19 3.34 -24.82
C VAL A 128 16.28 3.05 -23.79
N ALA A 129 16.01 3.27 -22.50
CA ALA A 129 16.97 3.05 -21.43
C ALA A 129 17.44 1.59 -21.36
N ARG A 130 16.54 0.62 -21.52
CA ARG A 130 16.88 -0.81 -21.55
C ARG A 130 17.82 -1.15 -22.70
N LYS A 131 17.53 -0.68 -23.91
CA LYS A 131 18.40 -0.89 -25.09
C LYS A 131 19.80 -0.31 -24.86
N LEU A 132 19.90 0.83 -24.20
CA LEU A 132 21.19 1.44 -23.87
C LEU A 132 21.97 0.61 -22.83
N VAL A 133 21.29 0.09 -21.80
CA VAL A 133 21.90 -0.83 -20.83
C VAL A 133 22.40 -2.10 -21.52
N GLU A 134 21.58 -2.71 -22.38
CA GLU A 134 21.93 -3.93 -23.13
C GLU A 134 23.10 -3.68 -24.09
N ALA A 135 23.11 -2.56 -24.82
CA ALA A 135 24.20 -2.18 -25.72
C ALA A 135 25.52 -1.99 -24.95
N GLN A 136 25.47 -1.40 -23.75
CA GLN A 136 26.65 -1.23 -22.90
C GLN A 136 27.16 -2.55 -22.33
N GLN A 137 26.27 -3.49 -21.99
CA GLN A 137 26.65 -4.83 -21.54
C GLN A 137 27.32 -5.64 -22.67
N LEU A 138 26.84 -5.50 -23.90
CA LEU A 138 27.41 -6.14 -25.09
C LEU A 138 28.76 -5.55 -25.51
N SER A 139 29.00 -4.26 -25.26
CA SER A 139 30.24 -3.56 -25.63
C SER A 139 31.47 -3.95 -24.79
N GLY A 140 31.33 -4.79 -23.76
CA GLY A 140 32.43 -5.58 -23.19
C GLY A 140 33.74 -4.84 -22.87
N SER A 141 33.70 -3.65 -22.24
CA SER A 141 34.93 -2.98 -21.78
C SER A 141 35.46 -3.66 -20.52
N THR A 142 36.52 -4.48 -20.66
CA THR A 142 36.99 -5.46 -19.66
C THR A 142 37.90 -4.89 -18.56
N THR A 143 38.08 -3.58 -18.41
CA THR A 143 39.09 -3.07 -17.44
C THR A 143 38.61 -2.00 -16.48
N VAL A 144 37.61 -1.19 -16.82
CA VAL A 144 36.95 -0.24 -15.91
C VAL A 144 35.54 0.02 -16.46
N THR A 145 34.48 -0.17 -15.67
CA THR A 145 33.13 0.28 -16.07
C THR A 145 33.17 1.80 -16.20
N PRO A 146 33.04 2.38 -17.41
CA PRO A 146 33.06 3.83 -17.55
C PRO A 146 31.87 4.42 -16.80
N THR A 147 32.02 5.62 -16.21
CA THR A 147 30.98 6.29 -15.42
C THR A 147 29.63 6.35 -16.15
N GLY A 148 29.65 6.53 -17.47
CA GLY A 148 28.44 6.55 -18.30
C GLY A 148 27.65 5.23 -18.34
N THR A 149 28.25 4.09 -17.99
CA THR A 149 27.50 2.81 -17.88
C THR A 149 26.69 2.75 -16.59
N ARG A 150 27.27 3.21 -15.48
CA ARG A 150 26.56 3.29 -14.18
C ARG A 150 25.42 4.30 -14.25
N ASP A 151 25.66 5.45 -14.89
CA ASP A 151 24.64 6.49 -15.08
C ASP A 151 23.42 5.97 -15.85
N VAL A 152 23.64 5.22 -16.94
CA VAL A 152 22.55 4.67 -17.75
C VAL A 152 21.76 3.59 -17.00
N GLN A 153 22.44 2.73 -16.23
CA GLN A 153 21.79 1.74 -15.37
C GLN A 153 20.96 2.41 -14.27
N PHE A 154 21.49 3.46 -13.65
CA PHE A 154 20.77 4.26 -12.66
C PHE A 154 19.52 4.92 -13.27
N VAL A 155 19.67 5.58 -14.43
CA VAL A 155 18.54 6.21 -15.13
C VAL A 155 17.48 5.18 -15.52
N HIS A 156 17.88 3.99 -15.97
CA HIS A 156 16.95 2.89 -16.24
C HIS A 156 16.18 2.49 -14.97
N ALA A 157 16.86 2.23 -13.85
CA ALA A 157 16.22 1.89 -12.58
C ALA A 157 15.28 3.00 -12.09
N TYR A 158 15.69 4.26 -12.21
CA TYR A 158 14.87 5.44 -11.92
C TYR A 158 13.60 5.49 -12.78
N ILE A 159 13.70 5.29 -14.10
CA ILE A 159 12.54 5.27 -15.00
C ILE A 159 11.58 4.14 -14.62
N VAL A 160 12.10 2.94 -14.32
CA VAL A 160 11.28 1.81 -13.87
C VAL A 160 10.58 2.14 -12.55
N TYR A 161 11.28 2.76 -11.59
CA TYR A 161 10.68 3.23 -10.35
C TYR A 161 9.50 4.18 -10.60
N GLN A 162 9.71 5.21 -11.45
CA GLN A 162 8.66 6.17 -11.81
C GLN A 162 7.47 5.49 -12.49
N LEU A 163 7.73 4.56 -13.41
CA LEU A 163 6.70 3.78 -14.10
C LEU A 163 5.84 3.00 -13.09
N LEU A 164 6.47 2.30 -12.14
CA LEU A 164 5.77 1.56 -11.10
C LEU A 164 4.98 2.48 -10.16
N ALA A 165 5.55 3.62 -9.76
CA ALA A 165 4.87 4.61 -8.93
C ALA A 165 3.61 5.17 -9.60
N ARG A 166 3.70 5.57 -10.89
CA ARG A 166 2.55 6.06 -11.66
C ARG A 166 1.48 4.97 -11.89
N ARG A 167 1.90 3.72 -12.06
CA ARG A 167 0.98 2.57 -12.17
C ARG A 167 0.18 2.38 -10.88
N ILE A 168 0.86 2.45 -9.73
CA ILE A 168 0.23 2.37 -8.42
C ILE A 168 -0.80 3.50 -8.23
N GLN A 169 -0.47 4.75 -8.57
CA GLN A 169 -1.42 5.87 -8.51
C GLN A 169 -2.68 5.62 -9.35
N ARG A 170 -2.50 5.16 -10.59
CA ARG A 170 -3.64 4.83 -11.47
C ARG A 170 -4.51 3.73 -10.86
N ASP A 171 -3.92 2.65 -10.36
CA ASP A 171 -4.66 1.50 -9.84
C ASP A 171 -5.38 1.85 -8.50
N LEU A 172 -4.78 2.71 -7.67
CA LEU A 172 -5.44 3.29 -6.48
C LEU A 172 -6.63 4.17 -6.89
N LEU A 173 -6.49 5.01 -7.92
CA LEU A 173 -7.56 5.83 -8.45
C LEU A 173 -8.69 4.95 -9.01
N LEU A 174 -8.38 3.89 -9.76
CA LEU A 174 -9.36 2.92 -10.25
C LEU A 174 -10.12 2.24 -9.10
N THR A 175 -9.39 1.83 -8.05
CA THR A 175 -9.99 1.24 -6.85
C THR A 175 -10.99 2.19 -6.19
N SER A 176 -10.59 3.44 -5.94
CA SER A 176 -11.47 4.46 -5.35
C SER A 176 -12.69 4.75 -6.22
N THR A 177 -12.52 4.73 -7.54
CA THR A 177 -13.60 4.98 -8.51
C THR A 177 -14.66 3.90 -8.47
N ILE A 178 -14.22 2.63 -8.51
CA ILE A 178 -15.10 1.47 -8.49
C ILE A 178 -15.91 1.43 -7.19
N LEU A 179 -15.26 1.70 -6.05
CA LEU A 179 -15.93 1.79 -4.75
C LEU A 179 -16.92 2.95 -4.68
N HIS A 180 -16.56 4.17 -5.10
CA HIS A 180 -17.48 5.31 -5.12
C HIS A 180 -18.67 5.11 -6.08
N GLN A 181 -18.44 4.47 -7.23
CA GLN A 181 -19.51 4.18 -8.19
C GLN A 181 -20.56 3.23 -7.57
N SER A 182 -20.13 2.22 -6.81
CA SER A 182 -21.06 1.31 -6.12
C SER A 182 -21.94 2.02 -5.08
N GLN A 183 -21.39 2.98 -4.34
CA GLN A 183 -22.16 3.75 -3.35
C GLN A 183 -23.24 4.61 -4.02
N HIS A 184 -22.91 5.23 -5.16
CA HIS A 184 -23.87 6.04 -5.92
C HIS A 184 -25.01 5.23 -6.54
N THR A 185 -24.76 3.99 -6.95
CA THR A 185 -25.81 3.11 -7.47
C THR A 185 -26.78 2.64 -6.38
N SER A 186 -26.32 2.54 -5.12
CA SER A 186 -27.16 2.17 -3.98
C SER A 186 -28.20 3.25 -3.65
N HIS A 187 -27.79 4.53 -3.58
CA HIS A 187 -28.68 5.66 -3.26
C HIS A 187 -29.71 6.01 -4.35
N ARG A 188 -29.47 5.67 -5.63
CA ARG A 188 -30.41 5.99 -6.71
C ARG A 188 -31.63 5.07 -6.74
N ASN A 189 -31.51 3.86 -6.20
CA ASN A 189 -32.61 2.89 -6.14
C ASN A 189 -33.56 3.10 -4.95
N THR A 190 -33.19 3.91 -3.96
CA THR A 190 -34.04 4.18 -2.78
C THR A 190 -34.98 5.38 -2.96
N SER A 191 -34.77 6.23 -3.98
CA SER A 191 -35.54 7.47 -4.18
C SER A 191 -36.74 7.37 -5.14
N LYS A 192 -37.07 6.16 -5.63
CA LYS A 192 -38.23 5.92 -6.52
C LYS A 192 -39.25 4.90 -6.00
N ALA A 193 -39.16 4.47 -4.74
CA ALA A 193 -40.16 3.61 -4.13
C ALA A 193 -41.21 4.47 -3.39
N GLY A 194 -42.46 4.45 -3.89
CA GLY A 194 -43.60 5.03 -3.19
C GLY A 194 -43.88 4.34 -1.84
N PRO A 195 -44.77 4.91 -1.01
CA PRO A 195 -45.00 4.46 0.36
C PRO A 195 -45.87 3.20 0.37
N SER A 196 -45.30 2.05 0.03
CA SER A 196 -45.97 0.77 0.29
C SER A 196 -44.97 -0.37 0.49
N LYS A 197 -45.04 -0.96 1.69
CA LYS A 197 -44.36 -2.15 2.22
C LYS A 197 -42.84 -2.09 2.46
N PRO A 198 -42.37 -2.46 3.68
CA PRO A 198 -40.96 -2.67 3.97
C PRO A 198 -40.53 -4.00 3.34
N SER A 199 -40.18 -3.97 2.06
CA SER A 199 -39.44 -5.07 1.45
C SER A 199 -38.03 -5.07 2.02
N GLY A 200 -37.63 -6.16 2.67
CA GLY A 200 -36.29 -6.41 3.19
C GLY A 200 -35.24 -6.58 2.10
N ASN A 201 -35.13 -5.61 1.18
CA ASN A 201 -34.04 -5.51 0.23
C ASN A 201 -32.79 -5.09 1.00
N LYS A 202 -32.10 -6.08 1.57
CA LYS A 202 -30.69 -5.96 1.91
C LYS A 202 -29.98 -5.37 0.70
N GLU A 203 -29.29 -4.26 0.92
CA GLU A 203 -28.44 -3.58 -0.05
C GLU A 203 -27.60 -4.60 -0.82
N HIS A 204 -28.01 -4.91 -2.05
CA HIS A 204 -27.35 -5.95 -2.83
C HIS A 204 -26.13 -5.33 -3.50
N VAL A 205 -24.98 -5.42 -2.83
CA VAL A 205 -23.69 -5.09 -3.43
C VAL A 205 -23.48 -5.97 -4.66
N ASP A 206 -23.05 -5.40 -5.78
CA ASP A 206 -22.72 -6.16 -6.99
C ASP A 206 -21.67 -7.23 -6.64
N ALA A 207 -21.98 -8.50 -6.89
CA ALA A 207 -21.11 -9.64 -6.59
C ALA A 207 -19.73 -9.54 -7.27
N ARG A 208 -19.61 -8.74 -8.33
CA ARG A 208 -18.36 -8.51 -9.08
C ARG A 208 -17.49 -7.40 -8.51
N LEU A 209 -18.02 -6.57 -7.61
CA LEU A 209 -17.34 -5.39 -7.06
C LEU A 209 -16.03 -5.78 -6.36
N PHE A 210 -16.12 -6.61 -5.32
CA PHE A 210 -14.96 -6.98 -4.52
C PHE A 210 -13.93 -7.82 -5.29
N PRO A 211 -14.31 -8.78 -6.15
CA PRO A 211 -13.35 -9.43 -7.04
C PRO A 211 -12.57 -8.46 -7.94
N ALA A 212 -13.21 -7.41 -8.47
CA ALA A 212 -12.54 -6.40 -9.28
C ALA A 212 -11.53 -5.58 -8.45
N VAL A 213 -11.90 -5.20 -7.21
CA VAL A 213 -11.00 -4.51 -6.28
C VAL A 213 -9.80 -5.38 -5.90
N VAL A 214 -10.02 -6.68 -5.61
CA VAL A 214 -8.93 -7.62 -5.29
C VAL A 214 -7.92 -7.68 -6.43
N LYS A 215 -8.38 -7.76 -7.70
CA LYS A 215 -7.47 -7.77 -8.86
C LYS A 215 -6.61 -6.51 -8.97
N LEU A 216 -7.17 -5.34 -8.69
CA LEU A 216 -6.39 -4.09 -8.69
C LEU A 216 -5.40 -4.04 -7.51
N LEU A 217 -5.76 -4.60 -6.35
CA LEU A 217 -4.82 -4.71 -5.24
C LEU A 217 -3.69 -5.70 -5.54
N ASP A 218 -3.96 -6.78 -6.28
CA ASP A 218 -2.94 -7.70 -6.77
C ASP A 218 -1.94 -7.01 -7.72
N THR A 219 -2.41 -6.14 -8.62
CA THR A 219 -1.52 -5.38 -9.53
C THR A 219 -0.68 -4.34 -8.77
N ILE A 220 -1.25 -3.72 -7.72
CA ILE A 220 -0.51 -2.82 -6.83
C ILE A 220 0.57 -3.60 -6.06
N ILE A 221 0.24 -4.76 -5.47
CA ILE A 221 1.21 -5.62 -4.77
C ILE A 221 2.33 -6.03 -5.72
N GLN A 222 2.00 -6.47 -6.93
CA GLN A 222 3.01 -6.81 -7.95
C GLN A 222 3.94 -5.64 -8.26
N SER A 223 3.38 -4.43 -8.42
CA SER A 223 4.17 -3.24 -8.73
C SER A 223 5.08 -2.83 -7.57
N LEU A 224 4.59 -2.90 -6.33
CA LEU A 224 5.40 -2.66 -5.13
C LEU A 224 6.50 -3.71 -4.94
N THR A 225 6.20 -4.99 -5.18
CA THR A 225 7.21 -6.06 -5.11
C THR A 225 8.28 -5.89 -6.19
N GLN A 226 7.92 -5.49 -7.41
CA GLN A 226 8.89 -5.14 -8.45
C GLN A 226 9.73 -3.93 -8.04
N MET A 227 9.11 -2.90 -7.46
CA MET A 227 9.80 -1.70 -6.98
C MET A 227 10.82 -2.04 -5.89
N ARG A 228 10.49 -2.96 -4.99
CA ARG A 228 11.37 -3.45 -3.92
C ARG A 228 12.63 -4.15 -4.43
N THR A 229 12.65 -4.62 -5.68
CA THR A 229 13.82 -5.29 -6.31
C THR A 229 14.71 -4.36 -7.11
N LEU A 230 14.43 -3.06 -7.14
CA LEU A 230 15.24 -2.09 -7.86
C LEU A 230 16.48 -1.73 -7.04
N THR A 231 17.64 -1.66 -7.70
CA THR A 231 18.90 -1.32 -7.04
C THR A 231 18.85 0.04 -6.36
N VAL A 232 18.22 1.04 -6.98
CA VAL A 232 18.04 2.39 -6.41
C VAL A 232 17.17 2.40 -5.15
N VAL A 233 16.37 1.35 -4.93
CA VAL A 233 15.60 1.16 -3.69
C VAL A 233 16.39 0.37 -2.67
N ASP A 234 17.13 -0.66 -3.10
CA ASP A 234 18.00 -1.45 -2.21
C ASP A 234 19.13 -0.62 -1.59
N ASP A 235 19.60 0.40 -2.30
CA ASP A 235 20.63 1.33 -1.80
C ASP A 235 20.13 2.23 -0.65
N SER A 236 18.80 2.37 -0.48
CA SER A 236 18.16 3.19 0.55
C SER A 236 17.32 2.32 1.50
N PRO A 237 17.86 1.93 2.68
CA PRO A 237 17.17 1.01 3.60
C PRO A 237 15.86 1.57 4.14
N ASP A 238 15.77 2.89 4.29
CA ASP A 238 14.55 3.57 4.71
C ASP A 238 13.48 3.46 3.61
N LEU A 239 13.82 3.77 2.35
CA LEU A 239 12.91 3.63 1.22
C LEU A 239 12.42 2.18 1.03
N ALA A 240 13.33 1.21 1.17
CA ALA A 240 13.00 -0.21 1.13
C ALA A 240 11.97 -0.58 2.21
N THR A 241 12.19 -0.14 3.45
CA THR A 241 11.27 -0.37 4.58
C THR A 241 9.90 0.29 4.37
N VAL A 242 9.90 1.51 3.82
CA VAL A 242 8.69 2.28 3.47
C VAL A 242 7.87 1.56 2.37
N ILE A 243 8.53 0.91 1.41
CA ILE A 243 7.88 0.09 0.38
C ILE A 243 7.35 -1.21 0.98
N ASP A 244 8.11 -1.89 1.83
CA ASP A 244 7.69 -3.12 2.51
C ASP A 244 6.44 -2.88 3.38
N ALA A 245 6.38 -1.74 4.08
CA ALA A 245 5.18 -1.33 4.82
C ALA A 245 3.96 -1.20 3.90
N ARG A 246 4.11 -0.61 2.71
CA ARG A 246 3.02 -0.47 1.71
C ARG A 246 2.61 -1.81 1.10
N ILE A 247 3.55 -2.74 0.91
CA ILE A 247 3.26 -4.11 0.49
C ILE A 247 2.35 -4.77 1.53
N SER A 248 2.74 -4.74 2.80
CA SER A 248 1.99 -5.33 3.91
C SER A 248 0.61 -4.68 4.07
N PHE A 249 0.53 -3.35 4.02
CA PHE A 249 -0.75 -2.64 4.07
C PHE A 249 -1.68 -3.01 2.92
N THR A 250 -1.14 -3.12 1.69
CA THR A 250 -1.94 -3.51 0.52
C THR A 250 -2.40 -4.97 0.62
N LYS A 251 -1.57 -5.87 1.17
CA LYS A 251 -1.97 -7.26 1.49
C LYS A 251 -3.11 -7.30 2.52
N ALA A 252 -3.10 -6.44 3.53
CA ALA A 252 -4.20 -6.33 4.49
C ALA A 252 -5.52 -5.94 3.80
N ARG A 253 -5.49 -4.89 2.96
CA ARG A 253 -6.65 -4.46 2.16
C ARG A 253 -7.15 -5.58 1.25
N ARG A 254 -6.24 -6.31 0.59
CA ARG A 254 -6.57 -7.43 -0.29
C ARG A 254 -7.28 -8.54 0.48
N CYS A 255 -6.75 -8.95 1.63
CA CYS A 255 -7.35 -9.98 2.47
C CYS A 255 -8.75 -9.58 2.94
N ARG A 256 -8.95 -8.32 3.32
CA ARG A 256 -10.28 -7.78 3.66
C ARG A 256 -11.29 -7.92 2.52
N TYR A 257 -10.96 -7.40 1.34
CA TYR A 257 -11.88 -7.45 0.19
C TYR A 257 -12.12 -8.87 -0.30
N LEU A 258 -11.12 -9.75 -0.24
CA LEU A 258 -11.28 -11.17 -0.52
C LEU A 258 -12.20 -11.84 0.52
N GLY A 259 -12.06 -11.49 1.80
CA GLY A 259 -12.96 -11.93 2.86
C GLY A 259 -14.41 -11.56 2.57
N ARG A 260 -14.67 -10.33 2.09
CA ARG A 260 -16.02 -9.89 1.66
C ARG A 260 -16.57 -10.73 0.50
N CYS A 261 -15.73 -11.22 -0.41
CA CYS A 261 -16.16 -12.19 -1.43
C CYS A 261 -16.61 -13.52 -0.81
N TYR A 262 -15.93 -14.01 0.22
CA TYR A 262 -16.33 -15.25 0.90
C TYR A 262 -17.59 -15.08 1.75
N VAL A 263 -17.79 -13.90 2.36
CA VAL A 263 -19.04 -13.56 3.07
C VAL A 263 -20.24 -13.60 2.12
N SER A 264 -20.13 -13.09 0.89
CA SER A 264 -21.25 -13.06 -0.06
C SER A 264 -21.71 -14.47 -0.49
N VAL A 265 -20.81 -15.45 -0.47
CA VAL A 265 -21.11 -16.87 -0.71
C VAL A 265 -21.31 -17.68 0.58
N LYS A 266 -21.44 -17.00 1.74
CA LYS A 266 -21.71 -17.59 3.07
C LYS A 266 -20.63 -18.57 3.56
N LYS A 267 -19.39 -18.40 3.09
CA LYS A 267 -18.20 -19.13 3.55
C LYS A 267 -17.51 -18.34 4.67
N TYR A 268 -18.17 -18.31 5.82
CA TYR A 268 -17.80 -17.44 6.93
C TYR A 268 -16.48 -17.82 7.61
N SER A 269 -16.16 -19.12 7.69
CA SER A 269 -14.88 -19.59 8.22
C SER A 269 -13.70 -19.03 7.43
N GLU A 270 -13.73 -19.19 6.11
CA GLU A 270 -12.70 -18.70 5.21
C GLU A 270 -12.62 -17.18 5.26
N ALA A 271 -13.76 -16.48 5.30
CA ALA A 271 -13.79 -15.03 5.47
C ALA A 271 -13.12 -14.58 6.77
N LEU A 272 -13.36 -15.25 7.91
CA LEU A 272 -12.75 -14.90 9.18
C LEU A 272 -11.24 -15.16 9.20
N THR A 273 -10.77 -16.25 8.59
CA THR A 273 -9.33 -16.50 8.45
C THR A 273 -8.64 -15.40 7.64
N LEU A 274 -9.28 -14.92 6.57
CA LEU A 274 -8.77 -13.80 5.78
C LEU A 274 -8.76 -12.49 6.56
N MET A 275 -9.77 -12.23 7.39
CA MET A 275 -9.78 -11.05 8.27
C MET A 275 -8.66 -11.12 9.32
N GLN A 276 -8.36 -12.32 9.86
CA GLN A 276 -7.21 -12.50 10.75
C GLN A 276 -5.88 -12.25 10.05
N HIS A 277 -5.71 -12.75 8.82
CA HIS A 277 -4.51 -12.44 8.01
C HIS A 277 -4.39 -10.95 7.72
N ALA A 278 -5.51 -10.25 7.48
CA ALA A 278 -5.51 -8.80 7.31
C ALA A 278 -4.98 -8.07 8.56
N SER A 279 -5.41 -8.48 9.76
CA SER A 279 -4.91 -7.92 11.02
C SER A 279 -3.42 -8.18 11.24
N LEU A 280 -2.90 -9.36 10.85
CA LEU A 280 -1.47 -9.66 10.93
C LEU A 280 -0.65 -8.72 10.03
N HIS A 281 -1.09 -8.52 8.79
CA HIS A 281 -0.43 -7.60 7.87
C HIS A 281 -0.50 -6.13 8.32
N LEU A 282 -1.58 -5.71 9.00
CA LEU A 282 -1.63 -4.38 9.62
C LEU A 282 -0.60 -4.25 10.75
N ARG A 283 -0.46 -5.27 11.60
CA ARG A 283 0.55 -5.28 12.65
C ARG A 283 1.97 -5.24 12.07
N GLU A 284 2.22 -5.99 11.01
CA GLU A 284 3.48 -5.97 10.25
C GLU A 284 3.76 -4.56 9.71
N THR A 285 2.75 -3.93 9.09
CA THR A 285 2.86 -2.55 8.59
C THR A 285 3.22 -1.57 9.71
N ASN A 286 2.51 -1.62 10.84
CA ASN A 286 2.79 -0.77 11.99
C ASN A 286 4.19 -1.01 12.55
N SER A 287 4.64 -2.27 12.61
CA SER A 287 6.00 -2.61 13.03
C SER A 287 7.04 -1.98 12.11
N SER A 288 6.90 -2.12 10.79
CA SER A 288 7.82 -1.53 9.82
C SER A 288 7.87 -0.01 9.92
N LEU A 289 6.71 0.64 10.04
CA LEU A 289 6.64 2.09 10.19
C LEU A 289 7.21 2.58 11.54
N SER A 290 7.07 1.80 12.61
CA SER A 290 7.62 2.17 13.93
C SER A 290 9.14 2.15 13.99
N LEU A 291 9.78 1.42 13.07
CA LEU A 291 11.25 1.37 12.96
C LEU A 291 11.81 2.59 12.24
N LEU A 292 10.97 3.33 11.52
CA LEU A 292 11.38 4.50 10.75
C LEU A 292 11.41 5.77 11.62
N PRO A 293 12.38 6.68 11.39
CA PRO A 293 12.30 8.04 11.91
C PRO A 293 11.01 8.73 11.45
N SER A 294 10.43 9.60 12.28
CA SER A 294 9.16 10.29 11.95
C SER A 294 9.20 11.15 10.66
N SER A 295 10.40 11.48 10.15
CA SER A 295 10.61 12.22 8.90
C SER A 295 11.00 11.34 7.71
N ALA A 296 11.07 10.02 7.87
CA ALA A 296 11.66 9.11 6.88
C ALA A 296 10.68 8.49 5.87
N ASP A 297 9.39 8.82 5.93
CA ASP A 297 8.45 8.39 4.88
C ASP A 297 8.61 9.25 3.61
N ALA A 298 9.69 8.99 2.87
CA ALA A 298 10.02 9.67 1.62
C ALA A 298 8.90 9.57 0.57
N ILE A 299 8.09 8.50 0.61
CA ILE A 299 7.00 8.30 -0.35
C ILE A 299 5.80 9.19 -0.02
N SER A 300 5.39 9.26 1.24
CA SER A 300 4.29 10.15 1.66
C SER A 300 4.69 11.63 1.62
N ALA A 301 5.97 11.94 1.86
CA ALA A 301 6.52 13.30 1.81
C ALA A 301 6.78 13.80 0.37
N SER A 302 6.85 12.91 -0.62
CA SER A 302 7.12 13.31 -2.01
C SER A 302 5.97 14.11 -2.63
N GLU A 303 6.30 15.04 -3.53
CA GLU A 303 5.30 15.80 -4.31
C GLU A 303 5.35 15.41 -5.81
N PRO A 304 4.34 14.72 -6.37
CA PRO A 304 3.14 14.18 -5.71
C PRO A 304 3.35 12.76 -5.17
N ALA A 305 2.93 12.53 -3.94
CA ALA A 305 2.95 11.22 -3.30
C ALA A 305 2.18 10.18 -4.12
N PHE A 306 2.82 9.04 -4.37
CA PHE A 306 2.20 7.99 -5.17
C PHE A 306 1.38 6.99 -4.35
N TYR A 307 1.69 6.88 -3.06
CA TYR A 307 0.97 6.06 -2.10
C TYR A 307 1.12 6.70 -0.71
N VAL A 308 0.14 7.50 -0.32
CA VAL A 308 0.09 8.08 1.04
C VAL A 308 -0.35 7.00 2.03
N LEU A 309 0.38 6.89 3.15
CA LEU A 309 0.08 5.94 4.21
C LEU A 309 0.04 6.68 5.56
N ASP A 310 -1.13 7.22 5.91
CA ASP A 310 -1.32 7.98 7.15
C ASP A 310 -1.66 7.05 8.33
N PRO A 311 -1.23 7.36 9.56
CA PRO A 311 -1.63 6.65 10.76
C PRO A 311 -3.16 6.56 10.95
N GLU A 312 -3.88 7.60 10.54
CA GLU A 312 -5.35 7.62 10.57
C GLU A 312 -5.95 6.57 9.64
N SER A 313 -5.37 6.37 8.46
CA SER A 313 -5.83 5.37 7.49
C SER A 313 -5.60 3.93 7.97
N LEU A 314 -4.53 3.73 8.75
CA LEU A 314 -4.21 2.45 9.39
C LEU A 314 -5.21 2.14 10.50
N ALA A 315 -5.45 3.10 11.40
CA ALA A 315 -6.42 2.97 12.48
C ALA A 315 -7.84 2.73 11.94
N ALA A 316 -8.23 3.48 10.91
CA ALA A 316 -9.53 3.31 10.25
C ALA A 316 -9.67 1.89 9.65
N LEU A 317 -8.64 1.37 8.97
CA LEU A 317 -8.70 0.02 8.42
C LEU A 317 -8.74 -1.06 9.51
N GLU A 318 -8.06 -0.84 10.64
CA GLU A 318 -8.10 -1.75 11.78
C GLU A 318 -9.49 -1.79 12.42
N GLU A 319 -10.13 -0.63 12.61
CA GLU A 319 -11.50 -0.53 13.11
C GLU A 319 -12.51 -1.17 12.14
N GLU A 320 -12.38 -0.90 10.84
CA GLU A 320 -13.21 -1.52 9.79
C GLU A 320 -13.06 -3.04 9.79
N LEU A 321 -11.85 -3.58 9.99
CA LEU A 321 -11.63 -5.02 10.11
C LEU A 321 -12.24 -5.61 11.38
N ALA A 322 -12.12 -4.92 12.51
CA ALA A 322 -12.69 -5.39 13.79
C ALA A 322 -14.22 -5.45 13.72
N THR A 323 -14.84 -4.40 13.16
CA THR A 323 -16.30 -4.31 12.96
C THR A 323 -16.79 -5.37 11.98
N GLU A 324 -16.13 -5.53 10.83
CA GLU A 324 -16.48 -6.57 9.84
C GLU A 324 -16.27 -7.98 10.39
N SER A 325 -15.22 -8.22 11.17
CA SER A 325 -14.98 -9.52 11.82
C SER A 325 -16.09 -9.85 12.81
N LEU A 326 -16.51 -8.88 13.63
CA LEU A 326 -17.62 -9.07 14.55
C LEU A 326 -18.92 -9.35 13.81
N GLN A 327 -19.20 -8.60 12.74
CA GLN A 327 -20.39 -8.80 11.91
C GLN A 327 -20.38 -10.18 11.25
N CYS A 328 -19.25 -10.59 10.68
CA CYS A 328 -19.07 -11.91 10.08
C CYS A 328 -19.30 -13.05 11.09
N LYS A 329 -18.82 -12.91 12.34
CA LYS A 329 -19.09 -13.88 13.42
C LYS A 329 -20.58 -13.97 13.76
N LYS A 330 -21.25 -12.83 13.87
CA LYS A 330 -22.71 -12.77 14.12
C LYS A 330 -23.49 -13.43 12.99
N ASP A 331 -23.13 -13.13 11.74
CA ASP A 331 -23.78 -13.69 10.56
C ASP A 331 -23.53 -15.19 10.45
N TRP A 332 -22.32 -15.66 10.76
CA TRP A 332 -22.00 -17.08 10.82
C TRP A 332 -22.84 -17.82 11.86
N PHE A 333 -22.92 -17.28 13.08
CA PHE A 333 -23.73 -17.85 14.15
C PHE A 333 -25.22 -17.88 13.78
N ASN A 334 -25.74 -16.82 13.18
CA ASN A 334 -27.11 -16.77 12.69
C ASN A 334 -27.36 -17.76 11.54
N TYR A 335 -26.34 -18.03 10.72
CA TYR A 335 -26.45 -18.91 9.56
C TYR A 335 -26.48 -20.39 9.93
N ASN A 336 -25.57 -20.86 10.78
CA ASN A 336 -25.46 -22.28 11.14
C ASN A 336 -24.91 -22.53 12.56
N GLY A 337 -25.01 -21.53 13.45
CA GLY A 337 -24.53 -21.65 14.83
C GLY A 337 -23.01 -21.57 14.97
N GLY A 338 -22.29 -21.19 13.92
CA GLY A 338 -20.83 -21.16 13.91
C GLY A 338 -20.20 -22.52 13.62
N ASP A 339 -20.97 -23.48 13.09
CA ASP A 339 -20.46 -24.79 12.74
C ASP A 339 -19.50 -24.69 11.53
N VAL A 340 -18.29 -25.24 11.71
CA VAL A 340 -17.25 -25.35 10.67
C VAL A 340 -17.40 -26.63 9.86
N THR A 341 -17.96 -27.69 10.48
CA THR A 341 -17.97 -29.06 9.94
C THR A 341 -19.12 -29.33 8.98
N GLY A 342 -20.12 -28.44 8.93
CA GLY A 342 -21.31 -28.60 8.10
C GLY A 342 -22.23 -29.71 8.57
N THR A 343 -22.08 -30.15 9.83
CA THR A 343 -22.89 -31.17 10.48
C THR A 343 -24.27 -30.63 10.86
N VAL A 344 -24.38 -29.32 11.10
CA VAL A 344 -25.66 -28.65 11.35
C VAL A 344 -26.38 -28.41 10.03
N ASP A 345 -27.57 -29.01 9.85
CA ASP A 345 -28.41 -28.74 8.70
C ASP A 345 -28.88 -27.28 8.73
N ARG A 346 -28.44 -26.54 7.71
CA ARG A 346 -28.67 -25.11 7.52
C ARG A 346 -30.14 -24.75 7.45
N LYS A 347 -31.00 -25.70 7.06
CA LYS A 347 -32.46 -25.49 6.97
C LYS A 347 -33.15 -25.63 8.32
N THR A 348 -32.54 -26.35 9.25
CA THR A 348 -33.11 -26.62 10.58
C THR A 348 -32.54 -25.69 11.64
N HIS A 349 -31.40 -25.03 11.38
CA HIS A 349 -30.83 -24.06 12.32
C HIS A 349 -31.76 -22.86 12.50
N LYS A 350 -32.33 -22.74 13.69
CA LYS A 350 -33.03 -21.55 14.16
C LYS A 350 -32.26 -21.06 15.38
N LYS A 351 -31.85 -19.79 15.37
CA LYS A 351 -31.24 -19.15 16.53
C LYS A 351 -32.17 -19.38 17.75
N PRO A 352 -31.70 -20.03 18.83
CA PRO A 352 -32.54 -20.28 19.98
C PRO A 352 -33.03 -18.96 20.61
N LEU A 353 -34.34 -18.84 20.86
CA LEU A 353 -34.99 -17.64 21.41
C LEU A 353 -34.38 -17.18 22.75
N PHE A 354 -33.81 -18.09 23.54
CA PHE A 354 -33.23 -17.74 24.83
C PHE A 354 -32.00 -16.82 24.70
N PHE A 355 -31.28 -16.80 23.57
CA PHE A 355 -30.13 -15.90 23.42
C PHE A 355 -30.57 -14.43 23.34
N ASP A 356 -31.73 -14.15 22.74
CA ASP A 356 -32.28 -12.80 22.66
C ASP A 356 -32.95 -12.38 23.98
N ILE A 357 -33.45 -13.33 24.77
CA ILE A 357 -34.05 -13.09 26.09
C ILE A 357 -32.96 -12.92 27.17
N ALA A 358 -31.94 -13.77 27.19
CA ALA A 358 -30.88 -13.72 28.20
C ALA A 358 -30.09 -12.40 28.15
N LEU A 359 -29.84 -11.83 26.96
CA LEU A 359 -29.16 -10.54 26.82
C LEU A 359 -30.03 -9.34 27.21
N ASN A 360 -31.36 -9.47 27.21
CA ASN A 360 -32.28 -8.39 27.57
C ASN A 360 -32.68 -8.43 29.06
N TYR A 361 -32.60 -9.58 29.72
CA TYR A 361 -33.10 -9.78 31.10
C TYR A 361 -32.05 -10.27 32.10
N VAL A 362 -30.83 -10.59 31.66
CA VAL A 362 -29.71 -10.93 32.55
C VAL A 362 -28.64 -9.86 32.37
N GLU A 363 -28.43 -9.05 33.41
CA GLU A 363 -27.26 -8.18 33.48
C GLU A 363 -26.00 -9.05 33.53
N LEU A 364 -25.34 -9.15 32.37
CA LEU A 364 -24.03 -9.79 32.28
C LEU A 364 -23.03 -8.88 32.99
N ASP A 365 -22.38 -9.40 34.03
CA ASP A 365 -21.25 -8.75 34.69
C ASP A 365 -20.06 -8.67 33.71
N MET A 366 -20.05 -7.60 32.91
CA MET A 366 -19.05 -7.34 31.90
C MET A 366 -17.66 -7.16 32.51
N GLU A 367 -17.59 -6.72 33.77
CA GLU A 367 -16.34 -6.48 34.48
C GLU A 367 -15.64 -7.79 34.80
N ARG A 368 -16.38 -8.77 35.34
CA ARG A 368 -15.87 -10.12 35.59
C ARG A 368 -15.54 -10.88 34.32
N LEU A 369 -16.29 -10.67 33.23
CA LEU A 369 -15.98 -11.26 31.93
C LEU A 369 -14.71 -10.66 31.30
N GLN A 370 -14.50 -9.34 31.44
CA GLN A 370 -13.29 -8.66 30.98
C GLN A 370 -12.05 -9.07 31.80
N GLU A 371 -12.21 -9.29 33.10
CA GLU A 371 -11.16 -9.82 33.98
C GLU A 371 -10.74 -11.23 33.54
N ARG A 372 -11.70 -12.13 33.30
CA ARG A 372 -11.40 -13.49 32.80
C ARG A 372 -10.85 -13.49 31.38
N ALA A 373 -11.21 -12.52 30.56
CA ALA A 373 -10.67 -12.32 29.23
C ALA A 373 -9.28 -11.64 29.22
N GLY A 374 -8.73 -11.30 30.38
CA GLY A 374 -7.40 -10.69 30.52
C GLY A 374 -7.30 -9.26 30.00
N LYS A 375 -8.43 -8.55 29.86
CA LYS A 375 -8.49 -7.19 29.28
C LYS A 375 -8.45 -6.06 30.30
N LYS A 376 -8.42 -6.37 31.60
CA LYS A 376 -8.40 -5.37 32.67
C LYS A 376 -6.96 -5.09 33.11
N ALA A 377 -6.51 -3.83 32.99
CA ALA A 377 -5.23 -3.39 33.52
C ALA A 377 -5.27 -3.45 35.05
N ILE A 378 -4.28 -4.12 35.66
CA ILE A 378 -4.12 -4.18 37.11
C ILE A 378 -3.66 -2.79 37.58
N PRO A 379 -4.42 -2.04 38.39
CA PRO A 379 -3.87 -0.85 39.03
C PRO A 379 -2.79 -1.28 40.02
N ALA A 380 -1.60 -0.67 39.92
CA ALA A 380 -0.47 -0.93 40.79
C ALA A 380 -0.91 -0.88 42.26
N GLN A 381 -0.86 -2.04 42.93
CA GLN A 381 -1.15 -2.12 44.36
C GLN A 381 -0.07 -1.32 45.11
N LYS A 382 -0.50 -0.24 45.78
CA LYS A 382 0.31 0.46 46.78
C LYS A 382 0.64 -0.53 47.89
N LEU A 383 1.92 -0.86 48.02
CA LEU A 383 2.50 -1.46 49.21
C LEU A 383 2.27 -0.53 50.39
N VAL A 384 1.51 -0.97 51.39
CA VAL A 384 1.41 -0.30 52.70
C VAL A 384 2.05 -1.22 53.74
N ALA A 385 3.06 -0.68 54.43
CA ALA A 385 3.81 -1.32 55.50
C ALA A 385 2.98 -1.45 56.80
N PRO A 386 3.33 -2.37 57.72
CA PRO A 386 2.49 -2.75 58.87
C PRO A 386 2.85 -1.98 60.15
N GLN A 387 1.86 -1.72 61.01
CA GLN A 387 2.06 -1.31 62.42
C GLN A 387 0.81 -1.62 63.30
N PRO A 388 0.91 -1.66 64.65
CA PRO A 388 0.71 -2.88 65.43
C PRO A 388 -0.41 -2.85 66.50
N GLN A 389 -0.57 -4.02 67.14
CA GLN A 389 -1.49 -4.50 68.20
C GLN A 389 -2.00 -3.53 69.31
N ARG A 390 -3.25 -3.75 69.77
CA ARG A 390 -3.64 -4.18 71.15
C ARG A 390 -5.16 -4.45 71.26
N GLY A 391 -5.56 -5.56 71.89
CA GLY A 391 -6.96 -5.96 72.20
C GLY A 391 -7.50 -5.35 73.51
N PRO A 392 -8.40 -6.00 74.29
CA PRO A 392 -9.26 -7.18 74.03
C PRO A 392 -10.74 -7.03 74.50
N SER A 393 -11.68 -7.89 74.07
CA SER A 393 -12.70 -8.51 74.95
C SER A 393 -13.57 -9.57 74.24
N SER A 394 -13.91 -10.58 75.04
CA SER A 394 -14.77 -11.75 74.89
C SER A 394 -16.11 -11.52 74.15
N THR A 395 -16.68 -12.50 73.44
CA THR A 395 -17.40 -13.65 74.03
C THR A 395 -17.77 -14.69 72.97
N VAL A 396 -17.73 -15.96 73.39
CA VAL A 396 -18.09 -17.22 72.69
C VAL A 396 -19.61 -17.48 72.81
N PRO A 397 -20.27 -18.40 72.06
CA PRO A 397 -20.10 -19.87 72.13
C PRO A 397 -20.01 -20.54 70.72
N ARG A 398 -19.07 -21.46 70.44
CA ARG A 398 -18.97 -22.89 70.80
C ARG A 398 -20.16 -23.74 70.34
N GLN A 399 -20.04 -24.32 69.14
CA GLN A 399 -20.44 -25.70 68.88
C GLN A 399 -19.29 -26.44 68.19
N VAL A 400 -19.05 -27.65 68.68
CA VAL A 400 -17.95 -28.55 68.40
C VAL A 400 -18.53 -29.69 67.58
N GLU A 401 -17.96 -29.97 66.42
CA GLU A 401 -17.90 -31.35 65.94
C GLU A 401 -16.64 -31.51 65.06
N GLN A 402 -15.72 -32.32 65.56
CA GLN A 402 -14.56 -32.84 64.83
C GLN A 402 -14.92 -34.25 64.40
N GLU A 403 -14.58 -34.65 63.17
CA GLU A 403 -13.90 -35.94 62.99
C GLU A 403 -13.11 -36.07 61.67
N LYS A 404 -11.79 -36.27 61.85
CA LYS A 404 -10.87 -37.23 61.20
C LYS A 404 -10.70 -37.29 59.67
N THR A 405 -9.54 -36.76 59.27
CA THR A 405 -8.41 -37.45 58.58
C THR A 405 -8.69 -38.50 57.49
N LYS A 406 -8.10 -38.27 56.30
CA LYS A 406 -7.07 -39.13 55.67
C LYS A 406 -6.63 -38.58 54.29
N ASN A 407 -5.33 -38.28 54.15
CA ASN A 407 -4.63 -38.35 52.86
C ASN A 407 -4.42 -39.84 52.49
N PRO A 408 -4.26 -40.17 51.20
CA PRO A 408 -2.89 -40.37 50.73
C PRO A 408 -2.60 -39.86 49.31
N THR A 409 -1.33 -39.49 49.14
CA THR A 409 -0.59 -39.26 47.91
C THR A 409 -0.65 -40.43 46.91
N SER A 410 -0.66 -40.13 45.61
CA SER A 410 -0.01 -40.96 44.59
C SER A 410 0.57 -40.10 43.46
N ARG A 411 1.78 -40.48 43.03
CA ARG A 411 2.63 -39.84 42.03
C ARG A 411 2.31 -40.35 40.62
N ALA A 412 2.62 -39.49 39.65
CA ALA A 412 3.16 -39.77 38.31
C ALA A 412 2.29 -40.50 37.26
N LYS A 413 2.04 -39.81 36.14
CA LYS A 413 2.56 -40.23 34.83
C LYS A 413 2.55 -39.07 33.83
N VAL A 414 3.75 -38.72 33.37
CA VAL A 414 4.01 -37.94 32.17
C VAL A 414 3.81 -38.90 31.00
N GLU A 415 2.93 -38.56 30.05
CA GLU A 415 2.80 -39.28 28.79
C GLU A 415 3.24 -38.37 27.64
N GLU A 416 4.39 -38.77 27.10
CA GLU A 416 5.09 -38.29 25.93
C GLU A 416 4.32 -38.71 24.67
N ILE A 417 3.81 -37.75 23.90
CA ILE A 417 3.17 -38.02 22.61
C ILE A 417 4.16 -37.72 21.49
N ILE A 418 4.59 -38.82 20.87
CA ILE A 418 5.48 -38.97 19.72
C ILE A 418 4.87 -38.29 18.49
N ARG A 419 5.66 -37.46 17.80
CA ARG A 419 5.35 -36.90 16.47
C ARG A 419 5.64 -37.96 15.38
N PRO A 420 4.71 -38.23 14.45
CA PRO A 420 5.08 -38.87 13.19
C PRO A 420 5.55 -37.84 12.15
N MET A 421 6.61 -38.19 11.43
CA MET A 421 7.25 -37.43 10.35
C MET A 421 6.40 -37.41 9.07
N THR A 422 6.62 -36.34 8.30
CA THR A 422 6.08 -35.96 6.99
C THR A 422 6.35 -36.97 5.87
N PRO A 423 5.54 -36.93 4.79
CA PRO A 423 6.11 -37.05 3.45
C PRO A 423 5.70 -35.90 2.51
N GLU A 424 6.69 -35.37 1.78
CA GLU A 424 6.52 -34.45 0.63
C GLU A 424 5.80 -35.10 -0.55
N PRO A 425 5.22 -34.28 -1.45
CA PRO A 425 5.37 -34.58 -2.87
C PRO A 425 5.78 -33.37 -3.74
N SER A 426 6.91 -33.56 -4.44
CA SER A 426 7.14 -33.47 -5.89
C SER A 426 6.58 -32.28 -6.69
N ALA A 427 7.52 -31.57 -7.33
CA ALA A 427 7.31 -30.56 -8.36
C ALA A 427 6.80 -31.14 -9.69
N ALA A 428 5.83 -30.46 -10.31
CA ALA A 428 5.59 -30.53 -11.75
C ALA A 428 5.11 -29.17 -12.28
N ALA A 429 5.95 -28.55 -13.10
CA ALA A 429 5.64 -27.36 -13.89
C ALA A 429 4.70 -27.71 -15.05
N LYS A 430 3.69 -26.87 -15.32
CA LYS A 430 3.01 -26.76 -16.64
C LYS A 430 2.16 -25.48 -16.73
N GLY A 431 2.66 -24.53 -17.52
CA GLY A 431 1.90 -23.76 -18.52
C GLY A 431 0.80 -22.78 -18.09
N LEU A 432 1.17 -21.52 -17.83
CA LEU A 432 0.27 -20.37 -17.92
C LEU A 432 0.21 -19.89 -19.38
N GLY A 433 -0.70 -20.44 -20.18
CA GLY A 433 -0.94 -19.98 -21.54
C GLY A 433 -2.34 -20.34 -21.99
N GLY A 434 -3.29 -19.40 -21.92
CA GLY A 434 -4.63 -19.64 -22.46
C GLY A 434 -5.78 -18.71 -22.03
N LEU A 435 -5.57 -17.67 -21.21
CA LEU A 435 -6.69 -16.85 -20.68
C LEU A 435 -6.57 -15.34 -20.99
N LEU A 436 -5.86 -14.97 -22.06
CA LEU A 436 -5.69 -13.59 -22.52
C LEU A 436 -6.13 -13.36 -23.98
N GLY A 437 -7.05 -14.16 -24.51
CA GLY A 437 -7.58 -13.97 -25.87
C GLY A 437 -9.10 -13.88 -25.85
N GLY A 438 -9.66 -12.67 -25.91
CA GLY A 438 -11.09 -12.56 -26.21
C GLY A 438 -11.85 -11.28 -25.86
N TRP A 439 -11.20 -10.11 -25.65
CA TRP A 439 -11.98 -8.90 -25.32
C TRP A 439 -11.72 -7.64 -26.16
N TRP A 440 -11.08 -7.77 -27.31
CA TRP A 440 -11.07 -6.69 -28.31
C TRP A 440 -11.73 -7.16 -29.60
N GLY A 441 -12.96 -6.71 -29.81
CA GLY A 441 -13.56 -6.56 -31.12
C GLY A 441 -14.48 -7.68 -31.59
N ARG A 442 -15.78 -7.36 -31.67
CA ARG A 442 -16.51 -7.44 -32.95
C ARG A 442 -17.72 -6.51 -32.93
N LYS A 443 -18.04 -6.08 -34.15
CA LYS A 443 -18.87 -4.96 -34.61
C LYS A 443 -20.25 -4.84 -33.99
#